data_AF-A0A3B9UFS3-F1
#
_entry.id   AF-A0A3B9UFS3-F1
#
_cell.length_a   1.000
_cell.length_b   1.000
_cell.length_c   1.000
_cell.angle_alpha   90.00
_cell.angle_beta   90.00
_cell.angle_gamma   90.00
#
_symmetry.space_group_name_H-M   'P 1'
#
loop_
_entity.id
_entity.type
_entity.pdbx_description
1 polymer ?
#
loop_
_entity_poly.entity_id
_entity_poly.type
_entity_poly.pdbx_seq_one_letter_code
_entity_poly.pdbx_strand_id
1 'polypeptide(L)'
;MNEWRSWPLARWSEVAEAAKQHVLTSTRDKAGHIASSLGAAELTVALHGVLDTPNDVLIWDVGHQAYIHKVLTGRADVFAANRTAGGPSGFPRRSESPFDAWGVGHSSTALSAAVGFARADQALGTQRHRVAVVGDGAMTGGMLFEALNDGGGWGADVLLVINDNGMAIEENVGALHRGGPNAYRGLVESLGWAWIDGDVDGHDVPAVVSALERALALRGPRVLHVRTRRPSVAELGLDESAPGPDHFQSHFAVALASLAASDTRIHALTAAMAPGCSLDVVRAQFPDRVHDVGIAEPHCLTAAAAMAAAGLRPVVNFYSTFSQRALDQWIHDVALQKLPVILCLDRAGMVGEDGATHHGVFDLAMFRAVPHTAIWAPRDGAALREALEEALAYGGPS
;
A
#
# COMPACT_ATOMS: atom_id res chain seq x y z
N MET A 1 17.53 -3.56 -23.80
CA MET A 1 16.62 -2.40 -23.81
C MET A 1 17.25 -1.16 -23.13
N ASN A 2 18.56 -0.89 -23.32
CA ASN A 2 19.27 0.19 -22.59
C ASN A 2 19.71 1.38 -23.45
N GLU A 3 19.47 1.34 -24.76
CA GLU A 3 19.93 2.41 -25.68
C GLU A 3 19.01 3.64 -25.66
N TRP A 4 17.78 3.53 -25.14
CA TRP A 4 16.80 4.61 -25.18
C TRP A 4 17.20 5.84 -24.36
N ARG A 5 18.06 5.68 -23.33
CA ARG A 5 18.61 6.81 -22.56
C ARG A 5 19.43 7.78 -23.42
N SER A 6 19.96 7.30 -24.55
CA SER A 6 20.69 8.14 -25.52
C SER A 6 19.79 8.84 -26.54
N TRP A 7 18.49 8.48 -26.57
CA TRP A 7 17.54 9.11 -27.47
C TRP A 7 17.20 10.53 -27.00
N PRO A 8 16.76 11.42 -27.91
CA PRO A 8 16.21 12.71 -27.52
C PRO A 8 15.07 12.54 -26.49
N LEU A 9 15.04 13.40 -25.46
CA LEU A 9 14.05 13.35 -24.38
C LEU A 9 12.60 13.31 -24.89
N ALA A 10 12.30 14.01 -25.99
CA ALA A 10 10.98 14.01 -26.62
C ALA A 10 10.51 12.61 -27.09
N ARG A 11 11.42 11.65 -27.24
CA ARG A 11 11.13 10.27 -27.66
C ARG A 11 10.99 9.31 -26.48
N TRP A 12 11.18 9.76 -25.24
CA TRP A 12 11.06 8.87 -24.08
C TRP A 12 9.60 8.50 -23.79
N SER A 13 8.64 9.29 -24.24
CA SER A 13 7.22 8.88 -24.27
C SER A 13 7.00 7.64 -25.13
N GLU A 14 7.74 7.45 -26.23
CA GLU A 14 7.68 6.22 -27.04
C GLU A 14 8.12 4.99 -26.22
N VAL A 15 9.06 5.15 -25.29
CA VAL A 15 9.53 4.09 -24.40
C VAL A 15 8.45 3.73 -23.38
N ALA A 16 7.78 4.74 -22.81
CA ALA A 16 6.68 4.52 -21.88
C ALA A 16 5.56 3.74 -22.57
N GLU A 17 5.12 4.17 -23.76
CA GLU A 17 4.07 3.49 -24.53
C GLU A 17 4.48 2.05 -24.91
N ALA A 18 5.71 1.83 -25.36
CA ALA A 18 6.19 0.48 -25.66
C ALA A 18 6.19 -0.43 -24.44
N ALA A 19 6.58 0.08 -23.26
CA ALA A 19 6.58 -0.69 -22.03
C ALA A 19 5.14 -0.98 -21.52
N LYS A 20 4.22 -0.01 -21.62
CA LYS A 20 2.79 -0.23 -21.31
C LYS A 20 2.22 -1.35 -22.18
N GLN A 21 2.46 -1.27 -23.50
CA GLN A 21 1.99 -2.28 -24.45
C GLN A 21 2.57 -3.65 -24.12
N HIS A 22 3.87 -3.73 -23.82
CA HIS A 22 4.53 -4.97 -23.41
C HIS A 22 3.86 -5.59 -22.19
N VAL A 23 3.64 -4.81 -21.12
CA VAL A 23 2.96 -5.28 -19.90
C VAL A 23 1.56 -5.80 -20.22
N LEU A 24 0.73 -5.03 -20.96
CA LEU A 24 -0.64 -5.41 -21.32
C LEU A 24 -0.70 -6.70 -22.16
N THR A 25 0.29 -6.94 -23.01
CA THR A 25 0.35 -8.16 -23.84
C THR A 25 0.97 -9.35 -23.13
N SER A 26 1.79 -9.12 -22.10
CA SER A 26 2.53 -10.19 -21.42
C SER A 26 1.69 -10.92 -20.36
N THR A 27 0.80 -10.21 -19.68
CA THR A 27 -0.07 -10.79 -18.65
C THR A 27 -1.39 -10.02 -18.55
N ARG A 28 -2.45 -10.73 -18.20
CA ARG A 28 -3.75 -10.15 -17.82
C ARG A 28 -4.05 -10.31 -16.34
N ASP A 29 -3.16 -10.97 -15.60
CA ASP A 29 -3.35 -11.26 -14.19
C ASP A 29 -3.13 -10.00 -13.35
N LYS A 30 -3.91 -9.87 -12.27
CA LYS A 30 -3.92 -8.69 -11.38
C LYS A 30 -4.14 -7.37 -12.13
N ALA A 31 -5.29 -7.24 -12.77
CA ALA A 31 -5.69 -6.05 -13.52
C ALA A 31 -5.50 -4.72 -12.76
N GLY A 32 -5.83 -4.67 -11.47
CA GLY A 32 -5.60 -3.48 -10.63
C GLY A 32 -4.12 -3.08 -10.53
N HIS A 33 -3.19 -4.03 -10.50
CA HIS A 33 -1.74 -3.73 -10.47
C HIS A 33 -1.23 -3.28 -11.84
N ILE A 34 -1.77 -3.87 -12.92
CA ILE A 34 -1.50 -3.40 -14.28
C ILE A 34 -1.93 -1.93 -14.41
N ALA A 35 -3.14 -1.59 -13.95
CA ALA A 35 -3.64 -0.23 -13.93
C ALA A 35 -2.72 0.73 -13.14
N SER A 36 -2.34 0.36 -11.90
CA SER A 36 -1.40 1.15 -11.10
C SER A 36 -0.04 1.34 -11.80
N SER A 37 0.49 0.32 -12.46
CA SER A 37 1.79 0.42 -13.15
C SER A 37 1.74 1.24 -14.43
N LEU A 38 0.66 1.12 -15.21
CA LEU A 38 0.44 1.95 -16.39
C LEU A 38 0.29 3.44 -16.02
N GLY A 39 -0.38 3.74 -14.91
CA GLY A 39 -0.50 5.10 -14.39
C GLY A 39 0.84 5.73 -13.98
N ALA A 40 1.86 4.91 -13.66
CA ALA A 40 3.19 5.36 -13.27
C ALA A 40 4.25 5.20 -14.38
N ALA A 41 3.86 4.89 -15.62
CA ALA A 41 4.78 4.50 -16.68
C ALA A 41 5.76 5.64 -17.07
N GLU A 42 5.24 6.84 -17.34
CA GLU A 42 6.05 8.00 -17.69
C GLU A 42 6.99 8.40 -16.55
N LEU A 43 6.47 8.43 -15.32
CA LEU A 43 7.27 8.66 -14.12
C LEU A 43 8.40 7.63 -14.00
N THR A 44 8.13 6.35 -14.27
CA THR A 44 9.12 5.28 -14.23
C THR A 44 10.21 5.47 -15.27
N VAL A 45 9.85 5.83 -16.50
CA VAL A 45 10.81 6.12 -17.58
C VAL A 45 11.66 7.33 -17.22
N ALA A 46 11.05 8.42 -16.75
CA ALA A 46 11.76 9.62 -16.33
C ALA A 46 12.77 9.32 -15.22
N LEU A 47 12.37 8.59 -14.17
CA LEU A 47 13.25 8.17 -13.07
C LEU A 47 14.44 7.35 -13.56
N HIS A 48 14.21 6.33 -14.40
CA HIS A 48 15.31 5.54 -14.96
C HIS A 48 16.16 6.30 -15.97
N GLY A 49 15.66 7.39 -16.53
CA GLY A 49 16.41 8.22 -17.44
C GLY A 49 17.39 9.16 -16.73
N VAL A 50 16.99 9.70 -15.58
CA VAL A 50 17.80 10.65 -14.79
C VAL A 50 18.67 9.99 -13.72
N LEU A 51 18.28 8.81 -13.22
CA LEU A 51 19.04 8.08 -12.19
C LEU A 51 20.00 7.07 -12.82
N ASP A 52 21.20 6.98 -12.25
CA ASP A 52 22.17 5.93 -12.55
C ASP A 52 21.85 4.64 -11.78
N THR A 53 20.64 4.09 -11.97
CA THR A 53 20.28 2.79 -11.38
C THR A 53 21.10 1.67 -12.03
N PRO A 54 21.66 0.70 -11.27
CA PRO A 54 21.40 0.42 -9.86
C PRO A 54 22.37 1.06 -8.85
N ASN A 55 23.28 1.95 -9.28
CA ASN A 55 24.17 2.65 -8.34
C ASN A 55 23.37 3.58 -7.43
N ASP A 56 22.47 4.37 -8.04
CA ASP A 56 21.44 5.12 -7.34
C ASP A 56 20.36 4.20 -6.76
N VAL A 57 19.85 4.56 -5.58
CA VAL A 57 18.80 3.84 -4.89
C VAL A 57 17.45 4.37 -5.35
N LEU A 58 16.66 3.50 -5.99
CA LEU A 58 15.25 3.74 -6.32
C LEU A 58 14.39 2.71 -5.59
N ILE A 59 13.45 3.17 -4.77
CA ILE A 59 12.55 2.32 -4.00
C ILE A 59 11.10 2.66 -4.35
N TRP A 60 10.31 1.64 -4.66
CA TRP A 60 8.88 1.75 -4.92
C TRP A 60 8.10 1.31 -3.69
N ASP A 61 7.29 2.17 -3.08
CA ASP A 61 6.45 1.78 -1.95
C ASP A 61 5.33 0.82 -2.40
N VAL A 62 5.04 -0.23 -1.62
CA VAL A 62 4.23 -1.41 -2.02
C VAL A 62 4.86 -2.20 -3.18
N GLY A 63 5.11 -1.54 -4.31
CA GLY A 63 5.76 -2.09 -5.49
C GLY A 63 4.83 -2.57 -6.59
N HIS A 64 3.52 -2.56 -6.37
CA HIS A 64 2.51 -2.99 -7.35
C HIS A 64 2.49 -2.12 -8.63
N GLN A 65 2.94 -0.87 -8.52
CA GLN A 65 3.10 0.08 -9.63
C GLN A 65 4.41 -0.11 -10.44
N ALA A 66 5.26 -1.07 -10.07
CA ALA A 66 6.62 -1.20 -10.60
C ALA A 66 6.77 -2.23 -11.74
N TYR A 67 5.71 -2.60 -12.48
CA TYR A 67 5.83 -3.50 -13.63
C TYR A 67 6.65 -2.89 -14.76
N ILE A 68 6.40 -1.62 -15.10
CA ILE A 68 7.21 -0.86 -16.07
C ILE A 68 8.68 -0.83 -15.63
N HIS A 69 8.95 -0.65 -14.34
CA HIS A 69 10.30 -0.71 -13.78
C HIS A 69 10.94 -2.07 -14.05
N LYS A 70 10.23 -3.18 -13.79
CA LYS A 70 10.75 -4.53 -14.08
C LYS A 70 11.08 -4.72 -15.56
N VAL A 71 10.17 -4.31 -16.45
CA VAL A 71 10.35 -4.41 -17.92
C VAL A 71 11.60 -3.65 -18.37
N LEU A 72 11.78 -2.40 -17.92
CA LEU A 72 12.92 -1.57 -18.30
C LEU A 72 14.25 -2.06 -17.75
N THR A 73 14.24 -2.75 -16.60
CA THR A 73 15.47 -3.21 -15.93
C THR A 73 15.78 -4.68 -16.24
N GLY A 74 15.66 -5.08 -17.50
CA GLY A 74 16.14 -6.38 -17.99
C GLY A 74 15.23 -7.58 -17.73
N ARG A 75 13.98 -7.37 -17.30
CA ARG A 75 13.03 -8.48 -17.05
C ARG A 75 11.90 -8.58 -18.09
N ALA A 76 11.96 -7.83 -19.18
CA ALA A 76 10.93 -7.86 -20.22
C ALA A 76 10.67 -9.27 -20.79
N ASP A 77 11.74 -10.01 -21.14
CA ASP A 77 11.63 -11.32 -21.79
C ASP A 77 11.01 -12.40 -20.89
N VAL A 78 11.13 -12.24 -19.57
CA VAL A 78 10.57 -13.16 -18.56
C VAL A 78 9.28 -12.64 -17.94
N PHE A 79 8.81 -11.45 -18.34
CA PHE A 79 7.70 -10.77 -17.68
C PHE A 79 6.35 -11.50 -17.86
N ALA A 80 6.20 -12.31 -18.91
CA ALA A 80 5.03 -13.16 -19.10
C ALA A 80 4.82 -14.19 -17.98
N ALA A 81 5.87 -14.49 -17.20
CA ALA A 81 5.80 -15.36 -16.02
C ALA A 81 5.65 -14.57 -14.70
N ASN A 82 5.41 -13.26 -14.74
CA ASN A 82 5.21 -12.45 -13.55
C ASN A 82 4.10 -13.05 -12.67
N ARG A 83 4.36 -13.20 -11.36
CA ARG A 83 3.48 -13.79 -10.34
C ARG A 83 3.22 -15.30 -10.46
N THR A 84 3.86 -15.99 -11.41
CA THR A 84 3.82 -17.46 -11.44
C THR A 84 4.93 -18.07 -10.59
N ALA A 85 4.78 -19.35 -10.24
CA ALA A 85 5.86 -20.09 -9.59
C ALA A 85 7.12 -20.08 -10.46
N GLY A 86 8.26 -19.68 -9.88
CA GLY A 86 9.55 -19.58 -10.58
C GLY A 86 9.71 -18.36 -11.48
N GLY A 87 8.67 -17.56 -11.69
CA GLY A 87 8.74 -16.30 -12.43
C GLY A 87 9.04 -15.08 -11.54
N PRO A 88 9.10 -13.87 -12.15
CA PRO A 88 9.28 -12.64 -11.40
C PRO A 88 8.18 -12.43 -10.36
N SER A 89 8.56 -11.90 -9.19
CA SER A 89 7.64 -11.45 -8.15
C SER A 89 6.77 -10.31 -8.68
N GLY A 90 5.51 -10.26 -8.25
CA GLY A 90 4.60 -9.13 -8.49
C GLY A 90 5.02 -7.81 -7.82
N PHE A 91 6.09 -7.83 -7.03
CA PHE A 91 6.66 -6.67 -6.35
C PHE A 91 8.20 -6.69 -6.49
N PRO A 92 8.89 -5.54 -6.40
CA PRO A 92 10.35 -5.50 -6.30
C PRO A 92 10.87 -6.40 -5.18
N ARG A 93 11.88 -7.20 -5.49
CA ARG A 93 12.50 -8.18 -4.60
C ARG A 93 14.02 -8.14 -4.78
N ARG A 94 14.74 -7.85 -3.69
CA ARG A 94 16.21 -7.68 -3.71
C ARG A 94 16.99 -8.85 -4.33
N SER A 95 16.53 -10.07 -4.08
CA SER A 95 17.19 -11.27 -4.62
C SER A 95 16.85 -11.55 -6.09
N GLU A 96 15.90 -10.82 -6.67
CA GLU A 96 15.47 -10.97 -8.07
C GLU A 96 16.27 -10.08 -9.03
N SER A 97 16.60 -8.85 -8.62
CA SER A 97 17.30 -7.89 -9.47
C SER A 97 18.11 -6.89 -8.66
N PRO A 98 19.31 -6.49 -9.12
CA PRO A 98 20.06 -5.40 -8.48
C PRO A 98 19.35 -4.04 -8.56
N PHE A 99 18.37 -3.89 -9.47
CA PHE A 99 17.54 -2.68 -9.58
C PHE A 99 16.43 -2.61 -8.52
N ASP A 100 16.18 -3.71 -7.81
CA ASP A 100 15.20 -3.78 -6.73
C ASP A 100 15.93 -3.51 -5.40
N ALA A 101 16.28 -2.25 -5.15
CA ALA A 101 17.13 -1.86 -4.01
C ALA A 101 16.56 -2.29 -2.64
N TRP A 102 15.22 -2.35 -2.53
CA TRP A 102 14.49 -2.77 -1.34
C TRP A 102 13.33 -3.71 -1.70
N GLY A 103 13.06 -4.68 -0.82
CA GLY A 103 11.95 -5.62 -1.00
C GLY A 103 10.68 -5.05 -0.39
N VAL A 104 9.58 -5.07 -1.13
CA VAL A 104 8.32 -4.43 -0.73
C VAL A 104 7.11 -5.34 -0.96
N GLY A 105 6.00 -4.98 -0.33
CA GLY A 105 4.70 -5.61 -0.47
C GLY A 105 3.71 -4.90 0.43
N HIS A 106 4.02 -4.81 1.72
CA HIS A 106 3.32 -3.88 2.62
C HIS A 106 3.70 -2.43 2.30
N SER A 107 2.77 -1.52 2.54
CA SER A 107 2.94 -0.09 2.24
C SER A 107 3.75 0.66 3.31
N SER A 108 4.05 1.92 3.01
CA SER A 108 4.61 2.92 3.91
C SER A 108 6.01 2.59 4.42
N THR A 109 6.76 1.76 3.71
CA THR A 109 8.11 1.31 4.10
C THR A 109 9.23 1.98 3.29
N ALA A 110 8.93 2.47 2.08
CA ALA A 110 9.95 2.94 1.15
C ALA A 110 10.75 4.13 1.68
N LEU A 111 10.07 5.07 2.35
CA LEU A 111 10.74 6.26 2.89
C LEU A 111 11.67 5.90 4.05
N SER A 112 11.22 5.07 4.99
CA SER A 112 12.07 4.57 6.09
C SER A 112 13.30 3.85 5.54
N ALA A 113 13.12 3.02 4.51
CA ALA A 113 14.23 2.35 3.84
C ALA A 113 15.20 3.35 3.19
N ALA A 114 14.69 4.35 2.46
CA ALA A 114 15.53 5.37 1.83
C ALA A 114 16.31 6.23 2.84
N VAL A 115 15.69 6.61 3.96
CA VAL A 115 16.36 7.29 5.09
C VAL A 115 17.43 6.40 5.71
N GLY A 116 17.18 5.10 5.83
CA GLY A 116 18.17 4.10 6.24
C GLY A 116 19.37 4.00 5.29
N PHE A 117 19.13 3.97 3.97
CA PHE A 117 20.18 4.02 2.97
C PHE A 117 21.01 5.31 3.07
N ALA A 118 20.37 6.47 3.31
CA ALA A 118 21.07 7.73 3.48
C ALA A 118 22.04 7.72 4.67
N ARG A 119 21.63 7.12 5.79
CA ARG A 119 22.52 6.92 6.96
C ARG A 119 23.68 5.99 6.65
N ALA A 120 23.40 4.86 6.02
CA ALA A 120 24.44 3.90 5.64
C ALA A 120 25.45 4.53 4.67
N ASP A 121 24.99 5.28 3.68
CA ASP A 121 25.83 5.96 2.71
C ASP A 121 26.70 7.04 3.36
N GLN A 122 26.15 7.80 4.32
CA GLN A 122 26.94 8.77 5.10
C GLN A 122 28.06 8.09 5.89
N ALA A 123 27.77 6.96 6.55
CA ALA A 123 28.76 6.22 7.32
C ALA A 123 29.84 5.55 6.44
N LEU A 124 29.48 5.15 5.22
CA LEU A 124 30.38 4.50 4.27
C LEU A 124 31.10 5.48 3.33
N GLY A 125 30.73 6.77 3.34
CA GLY A 125 31.26 7.75 2.40
C GLY A 125 30.74 7.60 0.96
N THR A 126 29.65 6.86 0.76
CA THR A 126 29.05 6.60 -0.56
C THR A 126 28.30 7.83 -1.06
N GLN A 127 28.59 8.27 -2.29
CA GLN A 127 27.84 9.33 -2.96
C GLN A 127 26.99 8.73 -4.09
N ARG A 128 25.68 8.94 -4.01
CA ARG A 128 24.66 8.49 -4.97
C ARG A 128 23.34 9.23 -4.70
N HIS A 129 22.32 9.06 -5.51
CA HIS A 129 20.96 9.51 -5.22
C HIS A 129 20.14 8.43 -4.51
N ARG A 130 19.16 8.86 -3.71
CA ARG A 130 18.22 8.00 -2.98
C ARG A 130 16.81 8.54 -3.16
N VAL A 131 15.99 7.77 -3.86
CA VAL A 131 14.62 8.17 -4.25
C VAL A 131 13.62 7.13 -3.76
N ALA A 132 12.60 7.57 -3.05
CA ALA A 132 11.44 6.76 -2.66
C ALA A 132 10.20 7.26 -3.41
N VAL A 133 9.54 6.39 -4.17
CA VAL A 133 8.28 6.68 -4.85
C VAL A 133 7.12 6.11 -4.02
N VAL A 134 6.26 6.98 -3.52
CA VAL A 134 5.19 6.66 -2.57
C VAL A 134 3.86 7.10 -3.17
N GLY A 135 2.86 6.21 -3.19
CA GLY A 135 1.50 6.57 -3.60
C GLY A 135 0.79 7.42 -2.54
N ASP A 136 -0.14 8.29 -2.92
CA ASP A 136 -0.87 9.15 -1.99
C ASP A 136 -1.65 8.36 -0.92
N GLY A 137 -2.16 7.16 -1.24
CA GLY A 137 -2.75 6.26 -0.25
C GLY A 137 -1.79 5.81 0.86
N ALA A 138 -0.51 5.58 0.53
CA ALA A 138 0.50 5.21 1.52
C ALA A 138 0.93 6.40 2.41
N MET A 139 0.54 7.63 2.06
CA MET A 139 0.79 8.80 2.91
C MET A 139 -0.04 8.79 4.19
N THR A 140 -1.07 7.93 4.30
CA THR A 140 -1.85 7.78 5.54
C THR A 140 -1.15 6.87 6.56
N GLY A 141 -0.13 6.12 6.17
CA GLY A 141 0.53 5.16 7.04
C GLY A 141 1.46 5.81 8.05
N GLY A 142 1.28 5.48 9.34
CA GLY A 142 2.04 6.07 10.45
C GLY A 142 3.57 5.98 10.29
N MET A 143 4.06 4.85 9.78
CA MET A 143 5.50 4.63 9.52
C MET A 143 6.10 5.66 8.55
N LEU A 144 5.30 6.18 7.62
CA LEU A 144 5.77 7.22 6.71
C LEU A 144 5.94 8.57 7.43
N PHE A 145 5.04 8.92 8.34
CA PHE A 145 5.20 10.11 9.19
C PHE A 145 6.43 10.00 10.10
N GLU A 146 6.66 8.82 10.66
CA GLU A 146 7.86 8.54 11.46
C GLU A 146 9.14 8.77 10.64
N ALA A 147 9.16 8.28 9.39
CA ALA A 147 10.29 8.47 8.48
C ALA A 147 10.48 9.93 8.04
N LEU A 148 9.40 10.67 7.80
CA LEU A 148 9.45 12.10 7.53
C LEU A 148 10.06 12.85 8.73
N ASN A 149 9.54 12.59 9.93
CA ASN A 149 10.02 13.23 11.16
C ASN A 149 11.50 12.91 11.42
N ASP A 150 11.89 11.64 11.31
CA ASP A 150 13.26 11.19 11.50
C ASP A 150 14.21 11.80 10.44
N GLY A 151 13.91 11.58 9.16
CA GLY A 151 14.74 12.06 8.05
C GLY A 151 14.88 13.58 8.03
N GLY A 152 13.81 14.30 8.35
CA GLY A 152 13.84 15.75 8.46
C GLY A 152 14.71 16.26 9.60
N GLY A 153 14.63 15.60 10.78
CA GLY A 153 15.35 16.01 11.98
C GLY A 153 16.88 16.04 11.85
N TRP A 154 17.46 15.18 11.00
CA TRP A 154 18.91 15.17 10.75
C TRP A 154 19.31 15.63 9.34
N GLY A 155 18.35 15.99 8.49
CA GLY A 155 18.62 16.47 7.13
C GLY A 155 19.00 15.36 6.14
N ALA A 156 18.26 14.25 6.15
CA ALA A 156 18.47 13.10 5.28
C ALA A 156 18.50 13.50 3.80
N ASP A 157 19.59 13.21 3.11
CA ASP A 157 19.69 13.44 1.66
C ASP A 157 18.92 12.38 0.86
N VAL A 158 17.59 12.54 0.85
CA VAL A 158 16.59 11.66 0.21
C VAL A 158 15.60 12.50 -0.59
N LEU A 159 15.17 11.99 -1.74
CA LEU A 159 14.06 12.55 -2.51
C LEU A 159 12.84 11.64 -2.33
N LEU A 160 11.78 12.18 -1.74
CA LEU A 160 10.46 11.58 -1.73
C LEU A 160 9.70 12.05 -2.98
N VAL A 161 9.29 11.12 -3.82
CA VAL A 161 8.35 11.38 -4.93
C VAL A 161 6.97 10.89 -4.49
N ILE A 162 6.04 11.83 -4.31
CA ILE A 162 4.63 11.50 -4.08
C ILE A 162 3.99 11.30 -5.45
N ASN A 163 3.56 10.06 -5.72
CA ASN A 163 2.77 9.69 -6.88
C ASN A 163 1.28 9.79 -6.53
N ASP A 164 0.70 10.96 -6.74
CA ASP A 164 -0.68 11.25 -6.38
C ASP A 164 -1.63 10.99 -7.54
N ASN A 165 -2.48 9.98 -7.40
CA ASN A 165 -3.58 9.71 -8.34
C ASN A 165 -4.96 9.77 -7.66
N GLY A 166 -5.01 10.22 -6.40
CA GLY A 166 -6.21 10.28 -5.59
C GLY A 166 -6.77 8.93 -5.13
N MET A 167 -6.01 7.83 -5.27
CA MET A 167 -6.50 6.48 -5.00
C MET A 167 -5.58 5.72 -4.03
N ALA A 168 -6.22 4.94 -3.15
CA ALA A 168 -5.64 3.74 -2.54
C ALA A 168 -6.11 2.50 -3.34
N ILE A 169 -6.77 1.54 -2.70
CA ILE A 169 -7.56 0.53 -3.44
C ILE A 169 -8.78 1.22 -4.03
N GLU A 170 -9.57 1.90 -3.18
CA GLU A 170 -10.63 2.84 -3.57
C GLU A 170 -10.16 4.30 -3.46
N GLU A 171 -11.07 5.27 -3.57
CA GLU A 171 -10.76 6.70 -3.36
C GLU A 171 -10.03 6.89 -2.03
N ASN A 172 -8.95 7.67 -2.05
CA ASN A 172 -8.13 7.87 -0.86
C ASN A 172 -8.91 8.64 0.22
N VAL A 173 -8.56 8.41 1.49
CA VAL A 173 -9.25 9.00 2.64
C VAL A 173 -8.30 9.83 3.50
N GLY A 174 -8.86 10.51 4.51
CA GLY A 174 -8.09 11.29 5.47
C GLY A 174 -7.90 12.77 5.10
N ALA A 175 -7.41 13.54 6.08
CA ALA A 175 -7.35 14.99 5.98
C ALA A 175 -6.33 15.49 4.95
N LEU A 176 -5.22 14.76 4.76
CA LEU A 176 -4.19 15.12 3.77
C LEU A 176 -4.76 15.09 2.35
N HIS A 177 -5.42 13.99 1.99
CA HIS A 177 -6.05 13.85 0.68
C HIS A 177 -7.11 14.94 0.44
N ARG A 178 -8.02 15.17 1.41
CA ARG A 178 -9.06 16.20 1.30
C ARG A 178 -8.52 17.63 1.21
N GLY A 179 -7.37 17.90 1.85
CA GLY A 179 -6.71 19.20 1.81
C GLY A 179 -5.92 19.44 0.53
N GLY A 180 -5.79 18.44 -0.33
CA GLY A 180 -5.08 18.52 -1.60
C GLY A 180 -3.58 18.81 -1.46
N PRO A 181 -2.91 19.26 -2.54
CA PRO A 181 -1.47 19.46 -2.57
C PRO A 181 -0.92 20.38 -1.46
N ASN A 182 -1.70 21.37 -1.02
CA ASN A 182 -1.28 22.29 0.05
C ASN A 182 -1.19 21.61 1.42
N ALA A 183 -2.01 20.59 1.69
CA ALA A 183 -1.94 19.85 2.94
C ALA A 183 -0.69 18.94 2.99
N TYR A 184 -0.39 18.25 1.89
CA TYR A 184 0.86 17.49 1.77
C TYR A 184 2.08 18.39 1.94
N ARG A 185 2.10 19.55 1.25
CA ARG A 185 3.16 20.55 1.39
C ARG A 185 3.33 21.02 2.83
N GLY A 186 2.23 21.43 3.48
CA GLY A 186 2.27 21.91 4.85
C GLY A 186 2.82 20.87 5.82
N LEU A 187 2.41 19.60 5.67
CA LEU A 187 2.95 18.50 6.47
C LEU A 187 4.46 18.35 6.27
N VAL A 188 4.91 18.17 5.03
CA VAL A 188 6.31 17.82 4.77
C VAL A 188 7.26 18.97 5.11
N GLU A 189 6.87 20.22 4.83
CA GLU A 189 7.66 21.41 5.17
C GLU A 189 7.75 21.59 6.70
N SER A 190 6.67 21.29 7.45
CA SER A 190 6.70 21.32 8.92
C SER A 190 7.67 20.31 9.54
N LEU A 191 7.94 19.21 8.82
CA LEU A 191 8.89 18.17 9.20
C LEU A 191 10.27 18.39 8.56
N GLY A 192 10.55 19.57 8.00
CA GLY A 192 11.87 19.93 7.50
C GLY A 192 12.20 19.41 6.09
N TRP A 193 11.22 18.95 5.31
CA TRP A 193 11.42 18.54 3.93
C TRP A 193 11.11 19.68 2.96
N ALA A 194 12.02 19.95 2.03
CA ALA A 194 11.85 20.99 1.03
C ALA A 194 10.88 20.55 -0.07
N TRP A 195 9.75 21.24 -0.23
CA TRP A 195 8.84 21.05 -1.36
C TRP A 195 9.41 21.67 -2.62
N ILE A 196 9.86 20.85 -3.56
CA ILE A 196 10.54 21.33 -4.78
C ILE A 196 9.54 21.73 -5.86
N ASP A 197 8.54 20.88 -6.09
CA ASP A 197 7.50 21.10 -7.09
C ASP A 197 6.24 20.30 -6.74
N GLY A 198 5.08 20.75 -7.21
CA GLY A 198 3.79 20.13 -6.90
C GLY A 198 2.69 20.25 -7.94
N ASP A 199 3.01 20.79 -9.12
CA ASP A 199 2.11 20.85 -10.28
C ASP A 199 2.73 20.14 -11.50
N VAL A 200 3.40 19.03 -11.23
CA VAL A 200 4.04 18.23 -12.27
C VAL A 200 3.03 17.21 -12.81
N ASP A 201 2.69 17.34 -14.08
CA ASP A 201 1.94 16.32 -14.81
C ASP A 201 2.82 15.07 -14.98
N GLY A 202 2.46 14.00 -14.27
CA GLY A 202 3.17 12.74 -14.27
C GLY A 202 3.14 11.98 -15.59
N HIS A 203 2.32 12.41 -16.55
CA HIS A 203 2.26 11.86 -17.90
C HIS A 203 3.01 12.69 -18.96
N ASP A 204 3.60 13.82 -18.56
CA ASP A 204 4.52 14.60 -19.40
C ASP A 204 5.96 14.25 -19.03
N VAL A 205 6.57 13.32 -19.78
CA VAL A 205 7.95 12.85 -19.50
C VAL A 205 8.96 14.01 -19.44
N PRO A 206 9.02 14.95 -20.40
CA PRO A 206 9.84 16.15 -20.27
C PRO A 206 9.60 16.96 -18.99
N ALA A 207 8.35 17.19 -18.59
CA ALA A 207 8.04 17.93 -17.37
C ALA A 207 8.54 17.20 -16.11
N VAL A 208 8.33 15.88 -16.04
CA VAL A 208 8.80 15.04 -14.93
C VAL A 208 10.33 15.02 -14.87
N VAL A 209 11.02 14.83 -16.00
CA VAL A 209 12.49 14.87 -16.06
C VAL A 209 13.02 16.21 -15.56
N SER A 210 12.45 17.32 -16.04
CA SER A 210 12.86 18.65 -15.63
C SER A 210 12.67 18.87 -14.11
N ALA A 211 11.58 18.36 -13.53
CA ALA A 211 11.32 18.46 -12.10
C ALA A 211 12.26 17.57 -11.27
N LEU A 212 12.54 16.35 -11.73
CA LEU A 212 13.50 15.45 -11.09
C LEU A 212 14.91 16.04 -11.10
N GLU A 213 15.37 16.60 -12.22
CA GLU A 213 16.69 17.24 -12.32
C GLU A 213 16.82 18.42 -11.34
N ARG A 214 15.79 19.27 -11.22
CA ARG A 214 15.74 20.35 -10.21
C ARG A 214 15.87 19.80 -8.79
N ALA A 215 15.13 18.74 -8.48
CA ALA A 215 15.15 18.14 -7.14
C ALA A 215 16.49 17.45 -6.82
N LEU A 216 17.06 16.72 -7.78
CA LEU A 216 18.32 15.98 -7.62
C LEU A 216 19.56 16.89 -7.59
N ALA A 217 19.48 18.10 -8.17
CA ALA A 217 20.52 19.11 -8.05
C ALA A 217 20.68 19.68 -6.62
N LEU A 218 19.62 19.54 -5.80
CA LEU A 218 19.63 19.93 -4.39
C LEU A 218 20.07 18.74 -3.52
N ARG A 219 20.42 19.02 -2.26
CA ARG A 219 20.76 18.01 -1.23
C ARG A 219 19.79 18.12 -0.06
N GLY A 220 19.74 17.07 0.74
CA GLY A 220 18.90 17.03 1.95
C GLY A 220 17.50 16.47 1.66
N PRO A 221 16.57 16.62 2.61
CA PRO A 221 15.25 16.03 2.53
C PRO A 221 14.39 16.85 1.58
N ARG A 222 13.94 16.23 0.48
CA ARG A 222 13.19 16.92 -0.59
C ARG A 222 11.95 16.13 -0.95
N VAL A 223 10.92 16.85 -1.38
CA VAL A 223 9.68 16.29 -1.89
C VAL A 223 9.41 16.80 -3.30
N LEU A 224 9.06 15.88 -4.18
CA LEU A 224 8.49 16.15 -5.48
C LEU A 224 7.08 15.53 -5.52
N HIS A 225 6.07 16.35 -5.78
CA HIS A 225 4.70 15.87 -5.89
C HIS A 225 4.26 15.82 -7.36
N VAL A 226 3.99 14.60 -7.84
CA VAL A 226 3.68 14.27 -9.22
C VAL A 226 2.24 13.79 -9.30
N ARG A 227 1.43 14.43 -10.14
CA ARG A 227 0.04 14.02 -10.35
C ARG A 227 -0.04 13.00 -11.48
N THR A 228 -0.58 11.83 -11.20
CA THR A 228 -0.83 10.80 -12.21
C THR A 228 -2.31 10.45 -12.28
N ARG A 229 -2.69 9.73 -13.32
CA ARG A 229 -4.01 9.14 -13.47
C ARG A 229 -3.85 7.63 -13.57
N ARG A 230 -4.48 6.92 -12.64
CA ARG A 230 -4.64 5.47 -12.75
C ARG A 230 -5.76 5.17 -13.75
N PRO A 231 -5.50 4.52 -14.89
CA PRO A 231 -6.58 4.07 -15.78
C PRO A 231 -7.46 3.06 -15.04
N SER A 232 -8.75 3.06 -15.33
CA SER A 232 -9.64 2.02 -14.82
C SER A 232 -9.37 0.67 -15.49
N VAL A 233 -9.63 -0.41 -14.78
CA VAL A 233 -9.52 -1.78 -15.31
C VAL A 233 -10.37 -1.96 -16.57
N ALA A 234 -11.57 -1.37 -16.59
CA ALA A 234 -12.46 -1.38 -17.74
C ALA A 234 -11.91 -0.62 -18.96
N GLU A 235 -11.28 0.55 -18.75
CA GLU A 235 -10.59 1.29 -19.84
C GLU A 235 -9.47 0.48 -20.48
N LEU A 236 -8.85 -0.44 -19.73
CA LEU A 236 -7.80 -1.34 -20.22
C LEU A 236 -8.35 -2.60 -20.91
N GLY A 237 -9.68 -2.80 -20.94
CA GLY A 237 -10.28 -4.03 -21.44
C GLY A 237 -9.90 -5.26 -20.62
N LEU A 238 -9.64 -5.07 -19.32
CA LEU A 238 -9.32 -6.11 -18.36
C LEU A 238 -10.52 -6.32 -17.42
N ASP A 239 -10.53 -7.46 -16.75
CA ASP A 239 -11.52 -7.79 -15.73
C ASP A 239 -10.84 -7.90 -14.37
N GLU A 240 -11.49 -7.38 -13.32
CA GLU A 240 -11.05 -7.55 -11.94
C GLU A 240 -11.91 -8.62 -11.27
N SER A 241 -11.28 -9.52 -10.52
CA SER A 241 -11.98 -10.57 -9.81
C SER A 241 -12.66 -10.01 -8.56
N ALA A 242 -13.96 -9.76 -8.66
CA ALA A 242 -14.79 -9.51 -7.49
C ALA A 242 -14.97 -10.79 -6.66
N PRO A 243 -15.17 -10.69 -5.33
CA PRO A 243 -15.54 -11.85 -4.53
C PRO A 243 -16.81 -12.52 -5.06
N GLY A 244 -16.74 -13.83 -5.31
CA GLY A 244 -17.90 -14.64 -5.68
C GLY A 244 -18.85 -14.86 -4.49
N PRO A 245 -20.07 -15.33 -4.73
CA PRO A 245 -21.07 -15.54 -3.67
C PRO A 245 -20.64 -16.54 -2.59
N ASP A 246 -19.84 -17.54 -2.96
CA ASP A 246 -19.35 -18.60 -2.06
C ASP A 246 -18.03 -18.24 -1.36
N HIS A 247 -17.50 -17.04 -1.62
CA HIS A 247 -16.28 -16.59 -0.95
C HIS A 247 -16.57 -16.14 0.49
N PHE A 248 -15.59 -16.31 1.39
CA PHE A 248 -15.71 -15.90 2.79
C PHE A 248 -16.05 -14.41 2.95
N GLN A 249 -15.60 -13.54 2.04
CA GLN A 249 -15.90 -12.10 2.07
C GLN A 249 -17.39 -11.83 1.88
N SER A 250 -18.03 -12.53 0.94
CA SER A 250 -19.47 -12.43 0.70
C SER A 250 -20.27 -12.94 1.91
N HIS A 251 -19.86 -14.08 2.48
CA HIS A 251 -20.48 -14.61 3.70
C HIS A 251 -20.30 -13.67 4.91
N PHE A 252 -19.10 -13.10 5.07
CA PHE A 252 -18.79 -12.11 6.11
C PHE A 252 -19.70 -10.89 6.00
N ALA A 253 -19.80 -10.30 4.82
CA ALA A 253 -20.62 -9.11 4.58
C ALA A 253 -22.10 -9.35 4.88
N VAL A 254 -22.65 -10.49 4.42
CA VAL A 254 -24.05 -10.86 4.68
C VAL A 254 -24.29 -11.09 6.18
N ALA A 255 -23.41 -11.82 6.85
CA ALA A 255 -23.52 -12.08 8.29
C ALA A 255 -23.43 -10.79 9.10
N LEU A 256 -22.42 -9.97 8.84
CA LEU A 256 -22.21 -8.71 9.55
C LEU A 256 -23.35 -7.73 9.33
N ALA A 257 -23.87 -7.60 8.10
CA ALA A 257 -25.02 -6.75 7.81
C ALA A 257 -26.28 -7.21 8.58
N SER A 258 -26.52 -8.53 8.63
CA SER A 258 -27.62 -9.11 9.40
C SER A 258 -27.50 -8.83 10.90
N LEU A 259 -26.29 -8.90 11.47
CA LEU A 259 -26.02 -8.63 12.88
C LEU A 259 -26.12 -7.13 13.19
N ALA A 260 -25.58 -6.28 12.32
CA ALA A 260 -25.68 -4.83 12.47
C ALA A 260 -27.11 -4.31 12.37
N ALA A 261 -28.00 -5.01 11.64
CA ALA A 261 -29.43 -4.67 11.59
C ALA A 261 -30.15 -4.91 12.93
N SER A 262 -29.68 -5.87 13.74
CA SER A 262 -30.29 -6.22 15.03
C SER A 262 -29.63 -5.54 16.24
N ASP A 263 -28.39 -5.07 16.12
CA ASP A 263 -27.66 -4.35 17.17
C ASP A 263 -27.02 -3.06 16.63
N THR A 264 -27.54 -1.91 17.08
CA THR A 264 -27.04 -0.59 16.67
C THR A 264 -25.63 -0.31 17.14
N ARG A 265 -25.12 -1.07 18.12
CA ARG A 265 -23.77 -0.90 18.68
C ARG A 265 -22.68 -1.55 17.83
N ILE A 266 -23.04 -2.36 16.83
CA ILE A 266 -22.07 -2.98 15.94
C ILE A 266 -21.60 -1.97 14.90
N HIS A 267 -20.30 -1.71 14.89
CA HIS A 267 -19.62 -0.86 13.91
C HIS A 267 -18.48 -1.66 13.28
N ALA A 268 -18.28 -1.51 11.97
CA ALA A 268 -17.17 -2.11 11.26
C ALA A 268 -16.04 -1.10 11.08
N LEU A 269 -14.79 -1.56 11.15
CA LEU A 269 -13.62 -0.75 10.83
C LEU A 269 -12.70 -1.51 9.87
N THR A 270 -12.03 -0.78 8.98
CA THR A 270 -11.01 -1.30 8.07
C THR A 270 -9.91 -0.28 7.82
N ALA A 271 -8.81 -0.73 7.23
CA ALA A 271 -7.67 0.09 6.87
C ALA A 271 -7.45 0.04 5.34
N ALA A 272 -8.21 0.86 4.59
CA ALA A 272 -8.17 0.95 3.12
C ALA A 272 -8.47 -0.35 2.35
N MET A 273 -9.15 -1.32 2.99
CA MET A 273 -9.45 -2.64 2.41
C MET A 273 -10.94 -2.91 2.20
N ALA A 274 -11.79 -1.86 2.21
CA ALA A 274 -13.25 -2.05 2.21
C ALA A 274 -13.77 -2.94 1.06
N PRO A 275 -13.40 -2.72 -0.23
CA PRO A 275 -13.82 -3.60 -1.32
C PRO A 275 -13.21 -5.00 -1.25
N GLY A 276 -11.94 -5.08 -0.83
CA GLY A 276 -11.22 -6.35 -0.70
C GLY A 276 -11.92 -7.30 0.28
N CYS A 277 -12.49 -6.76 1.35
CA CYS A 277 -13.13 -7.50 2.43
C CYS A 277 -14.66 -7.45 2.39
N SER A 278 -15.25 -6.96 1.29
CA SER A 278 -16.70 -6.78 1.11
C SER A 278 -17.38 -5.88 2.16
N LEU A 279 -16.63 -5.01 2.82
CA LEU A 279 -17.17 -4.02 3.75
C LEU A 279 -17.80 -2.82 3.04
N ASP A 280 -17.48 -2.60 1.78
CA ASP A 280 -18.18 -1.66 0.89
C ASP A 280 -19.68 -2.01 0.76
N VAL A 281 -20.01 -3.30 0.68
CA VAL A 281 -21.40 -3.81 0.65
C VAL A 281 -22.13 -3.52 1.96
N VAL A 282 -21.43 -3.64 3.10
CA VAL A 282 -21.99 -3.32 4.42
C VAL A 282 -22.15 -1.80 4.57
N ARG A 283 -21.17 -1.01 4.10
CA ARG A 283 -21.18 0.45 4.12
C ARG A 283 -22.34 1.03 3.32
N ALA A 284 -22.69 0.42 2.18
CA ALA A 284 -23.85 0.85 1.40
C ALA A 284 -25.18 0.78 2.18
N GLN A 285 -25.28 -0.16 3.14
CA GLN A 285 -26.45 -0.32 4.00
C GLN A 285 -26.35 0.50 5.30
N PHE A 286 -25.14 0.67 5.82
CA PHE A 286 -24.87 1.31 7.11
C PHE A 286 -23.71 2.32 7.01
N PRO A 287 -23.88 3.44 6.28
CA PRO A 287 -22.79 4.35 5.97
C PRO A 287 -22.13 4.96 7.21
N ASP A 288 -22.90 5.26 8.26
CA ASP A 288 -22.38 5.83 9.51
C ASP A 288 -21.75 4.80 10.47
N ARG A 289 -21.74 3.52 10.08
CA ARG A 289 -21.25 2.41 10.91
C ARG A 289 -20.14 1.59 10.29
N VAL A 290 -19.59 2.03 9.15
CA VAL A 290 -18.39 1.44 8.55
C VAL A 290 -17.34 2.53 8.39
N HIS A 291 -16.22 2.37 9.09
CA HIS A 291 -15.16 3.37 9.16
C HIS A 291 -13.91 2.87 8.42
N ASP A 292 -13.45 3.65 7.44
CA ASP A 292 -12.16 3.44 6.80
C ASP A 292 -11.16 4.50 7.29
N VAL A 293 -10.05 4.04 7.85
CA VAL A 293 -9.02 4.93 8.42
C VAL A 293 -7.83 5.17 7.48
N GLY A 294 -7.89 4.68 6.24
CA GLY A 294 -6.74 4.62 5.33
C GLY A 294 -5.80 3.47 5.71
N ILE A 295 -4.59 3.47 5.15
CA ILE A 295 -3.60 2.40 5.41
C ILE A 295 -2.93 2.60 6.78
N ALA A 296 -3.69 2.39 7.86
CA ALA A 296 -3.29 2.67 9.23
C ALA A 296 -3.85 1.62 10.22
N GLU A 297 -3.43 0.37 10.08
CA GLU A 297 -3.88 -0.76 10.90
C GLU A 297 -3.69 -0.52 12.42
N PRO A 298 -2.56 0.04 12.91
CA PRO A 298 -2.40 0.37 14.32
C PRO A 298 -3.49 1.32 14.82
N HIS A 299 -3.70 2.43 14.09
CA HIS A 299 -4.71 3.42 14.46
C HIS A 299 -6.12 2.81 14.46
N CYS A 300 -6.44 1.99 13.45
CA CYS A 300 -7.73 1.30 13.36
C CYS A 300 -8.01 0.43 14.58
N LEU A 301 -7.04 -0.39 15.05
CA LEU A 301 -7.23 -1.22 16.23
C LEU A 301 -7.37 -0.41 17.52
N THR A 302 -6.54 0.60 17.74
CA THR A 302 -6.67 1.45 18.94
C THR A 302 -7.99 2.24 18.93
N ALA A 303 -8.45 2.71 17.77
CA ALA A 303 -9.74 3.37 17.63
C ALA A 303 -10.90 2.40 17.94
N ALA A 304 -10.85 1.18 17.42
CA ALA A 304 -11.80 0.14 17.77
C ALA A 304 -11.80 -0.16 19.27
N ALA A 305 -10.63 -0.30 19.90
CA ALA A 305 -10.52 -0.48 21.34
C ALA A 305 -11.25 0.64 22.11
N ALA A 306 -11.01 1.90 21.76
CA ALA A 306 -11.69 3.03 22.39
C ALA A 306 -13.21 3.01 22.16
N MET A 307 -13.68 2.64 20.97
CA MET A 307 -15.11 2.45 20.68
C MET A 307 -15.72 1.35 21.56
N ALA A 308 -15.01 0.24 21.74
CA ALA A 308 -15.43 -0.85 22.63
C ALA A 308 -15.52 -0.39 24.09
N ALA A 309 -14.54 0.38 24.56
CA ALA A 309 -14.54 0.96 25.90
C ALA A 309 -15.72 1.92 26.13
N ALA A 310 -16.20 2.59 25.08
CA ALA A 310 -17.39 3.45 25.10
C ALA A 310 -18.72 2.67 25.02
N GLY A 311 -18.69 1.33 24.92
CA GLY A 311 -19.87 0.47 24.89
C GLY A 311 -20.34 0.07 23.49
N LEU A 312 -19.59 0.39 22.44
CA LEU A 312 -19.81 -0.17 21.10
C LEU A 312 -19.24 -1.60 21.00
N ARG A 313 -19.55 -2.28 19.90
CA ARG A 313 -19.13 -3.65 19.59
C ARG A 313 -18.43 -3.66 18.23
N PRO A 314 -17.17 -3.20 18.17
CA PRO A 314 -16.45 -3.03 16.92
C PRO A 314 -16.04 -4.37 16.31
N VAL A 315 -16.20 -4.47 14.99
CA VAL A 315 -15.70 -5.57 14.15
C VAL A 315 -14.66 -4.99 13.21
N VAL A 316 -13.39 -5.25 13.49
CA VAL A 316 -12.26 -4.83 12.66
C VAL A 316 -12.00 -5.91 11.63
N ASN A 317 -11.90 -5.53 10.35
CA ASN A 317 -11.51 -6.45 9.29
C ASN A 317 -10.18 -6.04 8.66
N PHE A 318 -9.21 -6.96 8.74
CA PHE A 318 -7.90 -6.87 8.09
C PHE A 318 -7.60 -8.15 7.33
N TYR A 319 -6.63 -8.09 6.42
CA TYR A 319 -5.95 -9.31 6.03
C TYR A 319 -5.04 -9.78 7.19
N SER A 320 -4.90 -11.10 7.34
CA SER A 320 -3.97 -11.71 8.32
C SER A 320 -2.54 -11.16 8.17
N THR A 321 -2.08 -10.89 6.95
CA THR A 321 -0.75 -10.32 6.73
C THR A 321 -0.63 -8.87 7.24
N PHE A 322 -1.70 -8.07 7.17
CA PHE A 322 -1.67 -6.67 7.58
C PHE A 322 -1.90 -6.49 9.08
N SER A 323 -2.59 -7.43 9.74
CA SER A 323 -2.73 -7.41 11.20
C SER A 323 -1.38 -7.53 11.94
N GLN A 324 -0.32 -8.01 11.26
CA GLN A 324 1.06 -7.97 11.75
C GLN A 324 1.52 -6.56 12.15
N ARG A 325 1.03 -5.52 11.47
CA ARG A 325 1.36 -4.12 11.80
C ARG A 325 0.78 -3.67 13.13
N ALA A 326 -0.28 -4.33 13.59
CA ALA A 326 -1.07 -3.88 14.73
C ALA A 326 -1.05 -4.88 15.91
N LEU A 327 -0.03 -5.75 15.96
CA LEU A 327 0.10 -6.76 17.02
C LEU A 327 0.22 -6.12 18.41
N ASP A 328 0.98 -5.04 18.54
CA ASP A 328 1.13 -4.33 19.81
C ASP A 328 -0.20 -3.72 20.26
N GLN A 329 -0.97 -3.14 19.33
CA GLN A 329 -2.30 -2.59 19.63
C GLN A 329 -3.28 -3.69 20.05
N TRP A 330 -3.20 -4.88 19.44
CA TRP A 330 -3.99 -6.02 19.91
C TRP A 330 -3.61 -6.44 21.34
N ILE A 331 -2.31 -6.55 21.64
CA ILE A 331 -1.83 -6.94 22.96
C ILE A 331 -2.20 -5.88 24.01
N HIS A 332 -1.74 -4.66 23.81
CA HIS A 332 -1.78 -3.59 24.79
C HIS A 332 -3.17 -2.94 24.87
N ASP A 333 -3.70 -2.51 23.72
CA ASP A 333 -4.91 -1.68 23.70
C ASP A 333 -6.18 -2.51 23.79
N VAL A 334 -6.20 -3.74 23.28
CA VAL A 334 -7.39 -4.61 23.29
C VAL A 334 -7.33 -5.67 24.39
N ALA A 335 -6.32 -6.55 24.33
CA ALA A 335 -6.33 -7.80 25.08
C ALA A 335 -6.11 -7.60 26.58
N LEU A 336 -5.11 -6.79 26.98
CA LEU A 336 -4.85 -6.48 28.39
C LEU A 336 -6.01 -5.72 29.05
N GLN A 337 -6.78 -4.95 28.25
CA GLN A 337 -7.97 -4.24 28.71
C GLN A 337 -9.24 -5.10 28.65
N LYS A 338 -9.17 -6.32 28.09
CA LYS A 338 -10.30 -7.26 27.91
C LYS A 338 -11.46 -6.65 27.14
N LEU A 339 -11.17 -5.80 26.15
CA LEU A 339 -12.19 -5.09 25.40
C LEU A 339 -12.86 -5.99 24.36
N PRO A 340 -14.19 -5.87 24.14
CA PRO A 340 -14.95 -6.69 23.21
C PRO A 340 -14.75 -6.24 21.75
N VAL A 341 -13.50 -6.32 21.27
CA VAL A 341 -13.16 -6.09 19.85
C VAL A 341 -13.08 -7.42 19.15
N ILE A 342 -13.77 -7.52 18.01
CA ILE A 342 -13.67 -8.67 17.09
C ILE A 342 -12.68 -8.29 15.99
N LEU A 343 -11.60 -9.06 15.83
CA LEU A 343 -10.64 -8.94 14.73
C LEU A 343 -10.87 -10.06 13.71
N CYS A 344 -11.64 -9.75 12.68
CA CYS A 344 -11.91 -10.67 11.58
C CYS A 344 -10.76 -10.64 10.56
N LEU A 345 -10.00 -11.73 10.50
CA LEU A 345 -8.85 -11.87 9.61
C LEU A 345 -9.23 -12.56 8.30
N ASP A 346 -9.20 -11.80 7.22
CA ASP A 346 -9.33 -12.30 5.86
C ASP A 346 -7.94 -12.70 5.29
N ARG A 347 -7.90 -13.43 4.16
CA ARG A 347 -6.65 -13.85 3.50
C ARG A 347 -5.68 -14.57 4.46
N ALA A 348 -6.23 -15.29 5.44
CA ALA A 348 -5.48 -16.16 6.32
C ALA A 348 -4.91 -17.36 5.54
N GLY A 349 -3.68 -17.76 5.87
CA GLY A 349 -2.93 -18.78 5.16
C GLY A 349 -2.21 -18.28 3.90
N MET A 350 -2.06 -19.20 2.94
CA MET A 350 -1.33 -18.95 1.69
C MET A 350 -2.24 -18.24 0.68
N VAL A 351 -1.91 -17.00 0.32
CA VAL A 351 -2.68 -16.20 -0.66
C VAL A 351 -2.24 -16.38 -2.12
N GLY A 352 -1.32 -17.30 -2.39
CA GLY A 352 -0.86 -17.62 -3.75
C GLY A 352 0.02 -16.53 -4.36
N GLU A 353 -0.45 -15.91 -5.44
CA GLU A 353 0.33 -15.09 -6.38
C GLU A 353 0.91 -13.79 -5.80
N ASP A 354 0.36 -13.28 -4.69
CA ASP A 354 0.96 -12.13 -3.97
C ASP A 354 2.22 -12.51 -3.19
N GLY A 355 2.45 -13.82 -2.99
CA GLY A 355 3.70 -14.36 -2.47
C GLY A 355 3.98 -14.06 -1.00
N ALA A 356 5.25 -14.21 -0.62
CA ALA A 356 5.70 -14.24 0.77
C ALA A 356 5.38 -12.97 1.57
N THR A 357 5.28 -11.81 0.92
CA THR A 357 4.95 -10.55 1.60
C THR A 357 3.48 -10.47 2.02
N HIS A 358 2.60 -11.31 1.45
CA HIS A 358 1.16 -11.29 1.71
C HIS A 358 0.62 -12.60 2.29
N HIS A 359 1.43 -13.66 2.38
CA HIS A 359 1.01 -14.88 3.07
C HIS A 359 0.69 -14.57 4.54
N GLY A 360 -0.58 -14.70 4.90
CA GLY A 360 -1.08 -14.55 6.26
C GLY A 360 -0.90 -15.83 7.06
N VAL A 361 0.33 -16.31 7.20
CA VAL A 361 0.63 -17.62 7.82
C VAL A 361 1.09 -17.53 9.27
N PHE A 362 1.00 -16.34 9.87
CA PHE A 362 1.53 -16.06 11.21
C PHE A 362 0.45 -15.71 12.24
N ASP A 363 -0.80 -15.47 11.83
CA ASP A 363 -1.87 -15.01 12.73
C ASP A 363 -2.09 -15.96 13.91
N LEU A 364 -2.26 -17.26 13.67
CA LEU A 364 -2.42 -18.24 14.73
C LEU A 364 -1.24 -18.26 15.70
N ALA A 365 -0.02 -18.02 15.25
CA ALA A 365 1.14 -17.97 16.13
C ALA A 365 1.19 -16.66 16.94
N MET A 366 0.89 -15.54 16.29
CA MET A 366 0.90 -14.21 16.89
C MET A 366 -0.19 -14.06 17.96
N PHE A 367 -1.44 -14.36 17.61
CA PHE A 367 -2.60 -14.04 18.43
C PHE A 367 -2.89 -15.08 19.50
N ARG A 368 -2.57 -16.36 19.27
CA ARG A 368 -2.76 -17.43 20.28
C ARG A 368 -1.90 -17.23 21.53
N ALA A 369 -0.77 -16.54 21.41
CA ALA A 369 0.10 -16.24 22.54
C ALA A 369 -0.43 -15.09 23.41
N VAL A 370 -1.42 -14.33 22.93
CA VAL A 370 -1.96 -13.16 23.61
C VAL A 370 -3.06 -13.58 24.60
N PRO A 371 -2.97 -13.21 25.89
CA PRO A 371 -4.00 -13.54 26.87
C PRO A 371 -5.39 -13.06 26.46
N HIS A 372 -6.44 -13.74 26.93
CA HIS A 372 -7.85 -13.37 26.70
C HIS A 372 -8.32 -13.38 25.24
N THR A 373 -7.45 -13.71 24.30
CA THR A 373 -7.81 -13.80 22.88
C THR A 373 -8.49 -15.14 22.62
N ALA A 374 -9.78 -15.11 22.33
CA ALA A 374 -10.50 -16.24 21.76
C ALA A 374 -10.25 -16.28 20.24
N ILE A 375 -10.17 -17.46 19.64
CA ILE A 375 -9.87 -17.61 18.20
C ILE A 375 -10.79 -18.67 17.61
N TRP A 376 -11.45 -18.30 16.52
CA TRP A 376 -12.23 -19.20 15.67
C TRP A 376 -11.57 -19.36 14.31
N ALA A 377 -11.62 -20.58 13.77
CA ALA A 377 -11.18 -20.89 12.41
C ALA A 377 -12.36 -21.53 11.66
N PRO A 378 -13.29 -20.73 11.11
CA PRO A 378 -14.51 -21.23 10.50
C PRO A 378 -14.19 -22.04 9.23
N ARG A 379 -14.81 -23.22 9.11
CA ARG A 379 -14.58 -24.13 7.98
C ARG A 379 -15.34 -23.75 6.70
N ASP A 380 -16.42 -22.97 6.84
CA ASP A 380 -17.34 -22.59 5.77
C ASP A 380 -18.08 -21.29 6.16
N GLY A 381 -18.89 -20.74 5.25
CA GLY A 381 -19.62 -19.50 5.47
C GLY A 381 -20.68 -19.56 6.57
N ALA A 382 -21.27 -20.73 6.84
CA ALA A 382 -22.23 -20.89 7.94
C ALA A 382 -21.50 -20.86 9.29
N ALA A 383 -20.38 -21.58 9.40
CA ALA A 383 -19.51 -21.54 10.57
C ALA A 383 -18.91 -20.15 10.82
N LEU A 384 -18.66 -19.36 9.78
CA LEU A 384 -18.23 -17.96 9.93
C LEU A 384 -19.32 -17.11 10.61
N ARG A 385 -20.58 -17.28 10.20
CA ARG A 385 -21.70 -16.58 10.84
C ARG A 385 -21.81 -16.97 12.32
N GLU A 386 -21.76 -18.27 12.61
CA GLU A 386 -21.80 -18.78 13.98
C GLU A 386 -20.63 -18.22 14.82
N ALA A 387 -19.41 -18.19 14.27
CA ALA A 387 -18.25 -17.62 14.92
C ALA A 387 -18.42 -16.12 15.24
N LEU A 388 -19.02 -15.33 14.35
CA LEU A 388 -19.33 -13.92 14.63
C LEU A 388 -20.35 -13.78 15.75
N GLU A 389 -21.41 -14.60 15.77
CA GLU A 389 -22.42 -14.61 16.83
C GLU A 389 -21.82 -15.01 18.19
N GLU A 390 -20.95 -16.02 18.20
CA GLU A 390 -20.23 -16.48 19.39
C GLU A 390 -19.21 -15.45 19.90
N ALA A 391 -18.42 -14.84 19.01
CA ALA A 391 -17.46 -13.79 19.37
C ALA A 391 -18.17 -12.56 19.97
N LEU A 392 -19.31 -12.18 19.38
CA LEU A 392 -20.19 -11.16 19.93
C LEU A 392 -20.65 -11.56 21.35
N ALA A 393 -21.15 -12.78 21.55
CA ALA A 393 -21.61 -13.26 22.85
C ALA A 393 -20.49 -13.40 23.90
N TYR A 394 -19.28 -13.75 23.47
CA TYR A 394 -18.09 -13.87 24.31
C TYR A 394 -17.76 -12.55 25.03
N GLY A 395 -17.90 -11.42 24.34
CA GLY A 395 -17.78 -10.09 24.96
C GLY A 395 -16.35 -9.75 25.41
N GLY A 396 -15.34 -10.31 24.73
CA GLY A 396 -13.93 -10.02 24.94
C GLY A 396 -13.14 -10.01 23.62
N PRO A 397 -11.80 -9.92 23.68
CA PRO A 397 -10.93 -9.95 22.51
C PRO A 397 -11.13 -11.25 21.72
N SER A 398 -11.54 -11.16 20.45
CA SER A 398 -11.94 -12.33 19.65
C SER A 398 -11.59 -12.25 18.17
#